data_AF-A0A2S9WQZ4-F1
#
_entry.id   AF-A0A2S9WQZ4-F1
#
_cell.length_a   1.000
_cell.length_b   1.000
_cell.length_c   1.000
_cell.angle_alpha   90.00
_cell.angle_beta   90.00
_cell.angle_gamma   90.00
#
_symmetry.space_group_name_H-M   'P 1'
#
loop_
_entity.id
_entity.type
_entity.pdbx_description
1 polymer ?
#
loop_
_entity_poly.entity_id
_entity_poly.type
_entity_poly.pdbx_seq_one_letter_code
_entity_poly.pdbx_strand_id
1 'polypeptide(L)' 'MTSAKMNKLELGMSKEQVTQILGNDYTIAEKRVQDSNEIEVLSYRDFYNKDEFYLFLFKDQKLEKWYRELLPHDKIEVN' A
#
# COMPACT_ATOMS: atom_id res chain seq x y z
N MET A 1 9.08 0.83 -5.59
CA MET A 1 9.24 0.12 -4.30
C MET A 1 10.42 -0.85 -4.42
N THR A 2 11.29 -1.01 -3.40
CA THR A 2 12.46 -1.92 -3.51
C THR A 2 12.27 -3.18 -2.67
N SER A 3 12.80 -4.31 -3.15
CA SER A 3 12.79 -5.58 -2.39
C SER A 3 13.44 -5.43 -1.01
N ALA A 4 14.52 -4.65 -0.91
CA ALA A 4 15.19 -4.37 0.36
C ALA A 4 14.32 -3.64 1.40
N LYS A 5 13.39 -2.78 0.97
CA LYS A 5 12.41 -2.15 1.87
C LYS A 5 11.30 -3.13 2.23
N MET A 6 10.76 -3.85 1.25
CA MET A 6 9.68 -4.82 1.47
C MET A 6 10.07 -5.96 2.41
N ASN A 7 11.30 -6.45 2.33
CA ASN A 7 11.81 -7.53 3.18
C ASN A 7 11.98 -7.13 4.66
N LYS A 8 11.87 -5.85 4.99
CA LYS A 8 11.91 -5.37 6.38
C LYS A 8 10.53 -5.30 7.03
N LEU A 9 9.46 -5.51 6.26
CA LEU A 9 8.10 -5.42 6.76
C LEU A 9 7.70 -6.72 7.44
N GLU A 10 7.02 -6.57 8.56
CA GLU A 10 6.44 -7.69 9.32
C GLU A 10 4.97 -7.38 9.62
N LEU A 11 4.15 -8.44 9.67
CA LEU A 11 2.77 -8.33 10.12
C LEU A 11 2.74 -7.82 11.57
N GLY A 12 1.77 -6.97 11.87
CA GLY A 12 1.61 -6.36 13.20
C GLY A 12 2.38 -5.06 13.40
N MET A 13 3.27 -4.66 12.47
CA MET A 13 3.95 -3.35 12.53
C MET A 13 2.96 -2.20 12.56
N SER A 14 3.27 -1.15 13.31
CA SER A 14 2.47 0.08 13.30
C SER A 14 2.61 0.83 11.99
N LYS A 15 1.66 1.71 11.70
CA LYS A 15 1.73 2.62 10.55
C LYS A 15 3.04 3.42 10.53
N GLU A 16 3.47 3.95 11.67
CA GLU A 16 4.71 4.72 11.78
C GLU A 16 5.95 3.88 11.47
N GLN A 17 5.99 2.62 11.92
CA GLN A 17 7.11 1.72 11.62
C GLN A 17 7.18 1.43 10.11
N VAL A 18 6.04 1.19 9.48
CA VAL A 18 5.95 0.96 8.04
C VAL A 18 6.37 2.21 7.26
N THR A 19 5.87 3.40 7.61
CA THR A 19 6.21 4.63 6.89
C THR A 19 7.65 5.07 7.11
N GLN A 20 8.29 4.73 8.24
CA GLN A 20 9.74 4.92 8.43
C GLN A 20 10.58 4.06 7.48
N ILE A 21 10.14 2.84 7.17
CA ILE A 21 10.83 1.93 6.25
C ILE A 21 10.57 2.35 4.79
N LEU A 22 9.31 2.62 4.46
CA LEU A 22 8.88 2.84 3.07
C LEU A 22 9.09 4.28 2.61
N GLY A 23 8.98 5.25 3.51
CA GLY A 23 8.95 6.69 3.24
C GLY A 23 7.54 7.26 3.44
N ASN A 24 7.44 8.59 3.43
CA ASN A 24 6.19 9.31 3.70
C ASN A 24 5.40 9.69 2.44
N ASP A 25 5.87 9.30 1.25
CA ASP A 25 5.26 9.65 -0.04
C ASP A 25 4.07 8.75 -0.40
N TYR A 26 3.22 8.45 0.58
CA TYR A 26 2.00 7.65 0.38
C TYR A 26 0.76 8.52 0.32
N THR A 27 -0.31 7.96 -0.22
CA THR A 27 -1.67 8.49 -0.07
C THR A 27 -2.53 7.51 0.72
N ILE A 28 -3.60 8.01 1.34
CA ILE A 28 -4.61 7.16 1.97
C ILE A 28 -5.60 6.77 0.87
N ALA A 29 -5.62 5.50 0.48
CA ALA A 29 -6.54 4.97 -0.52
C ALA A 29 -7.91 4.63 0.08
N GLU A 30 -7.93 4.28 1.36
CA GLU A 30 -9.16 3.92 2.05
C GLU A 30 -9.04 4.19 3.55
N LYS A 31 -10.14 4.64 4.17
CA LYS A 31 -10.28 4.73 5.62
C LYS A 31 -11.73 4.45 6.02
N ARG A 32 -11.98 3.40 6.79
CA ARG A 32 -13.33 2.99 7.22
C ARG A 32 -13.30 2.30 8.58
N VAL A 33 -14.47 2.21 9.20
CA VAL A 33 -14.70 1.31 10.35
C VAL A 33 -15.51 0.11 9.85
N GLN A 34 -15.04 -1.10 10.14
CA GLN A 34 -15.71 -2.35 9.77
C GLN A 34 -15.65 -3.35 10.93
N ASP A 35 -16.81 -3.83 11.38
CA ASP A 35 -16.93 -4.81 12.48
C ASP A 35 -16.16 -4.39 13.74
N SER A 36 -16.30 -3.11 14.11
CA SER A 36 -15.58 -2.45 15.21
C SER A 36 -14.06 -2.28 15.05
N ASN A 37 -13.49 -2.67 13.90
CA ASN A 37 -12.08 -2.47 13.59
C ASN A 37 -11.91 -1.21 12.72
N GLU A 38 -10.86 -0.43 12.98
CA GLU A 38 -10.43 0.64 12.08
C GLU A 38 -9.61 0.02 10.94
N ILE A 39 -10.04 0.24 9.70
CA ILE A 39 -9.30 -0.15 8.50
C ILE A 39 -8.76 1.10 7.81
N GLU A 40 -7.46 1.12 7.56
CA GLU A 40 -6.80 2.15 6.77
C GLU A 40 -5.90 1.49 5.72
N VAL A 41 -5.96 1.96 4.48
CA VAL A 41 -5.11 1.46 3.40
C VAL A 41 -4.21 2.57 2.88
N LEU A 42 -2.90 2.35 2.97
CA LEU A 42 -1.91 3.24 2.38
C LEU A 42 -1.56 2.77 0.97
N SER A 43 -1.45 3.72 0.04
CA SER A 43 -1.02 3.48 -1.33
C SER A 43 0.30 4.17 -1.61
N TYR A 44 1.27 3.40 -2.09
CA TYR A 44 2.52 3.89 -2.64
C TYR A 44 2.53 3.65 -4.14
N ARG A 45 2.73 4.71 -4.92
CA ARG A 45 2.99 4.59 -6.35
C ARG A 45 4.47 4.29 -6.58
N ASP A 46 4.78 3.32 -7.43
CA ASP A 46 6.17 3.14 -7.85
C ASP A 46 6.57 4.28 -8.78
N PHE A 47 7.58 5.07 -8.38
CA PHE A 47 8.10 6.17 -9.17
C PHE A 47 8.74 5.70 -10.49
N TYR A 48 9.29 4.47 -10.50
CA TYR A 48 9.97 3.91 -11.67
C TYR A 48 9.00 3.18 -12.60
N ASN A 49 7.98 2.51 -12.04
CA ASN A 49 6.94 1.82 -12.78
C ASN A 49 5.59 2.48 -12.50
N LYS A 50 5.21 3.45 -13.32
CA LYS A 50 4.02 4.30 -13.11
C LYS A 50 2.68 3.53 -13.06
N ASP A 51 2.72 2.27 -13.47
CA ASP A 51 1.60 1.35 -13.60
C ASP A 51 1.48 0.34 -12.45
N GLU A 52 2.25 0.50 -11.37
CA GLU A 52 2.15 -0.36 -10.18
C GLU A 52 1.83 0.45 -8.91
N PHE A 53 0.87 -0.06 -8.13
CA PHE A 53 0.60 0.40 -6.77
C PHE A 53 0.92 -0.70 -5.77
N TYR A 54 1.49 -0.28 -4.65
CA TYR A 54 1.61 -1.13 -3.46
C TYR A 54 0.62 -0.64 -2.41
N LEU A 55 -0.27 -1.54 -2.00
CA LEU A 55 -1.32 -1.26 -1.02
C LEU A 55 -0.98 -1.98 0.30
N PHE A 56 -1.01 -1.22 1.40
CA PHE A 56 -0.71 -1.71 2.75
C PHE A 56 -1.95 -1.51 3.61
N LEU A 57 -2.56 -2.61 4.03
CA LEU A 57 -3.78 -2.60 4.83
C LEU A 57 -3.41 -2.68 6.30
N PHE A 58 -3.88 -1.70 7.05
CA PHE A 58 -3.80 -1.63 8.50
C PHE A 58 -5.17 -1.93 9.09
N LYS A 59 -5.20 -2.82 10.08
CA LYS A 59 -6.35 -3.11 10.92
C LYS A 59 -5.99 -2.75 12.34
N ASP A 60 -6.75 -1.86 12.95
CA ASP A 60 -6.49 -1.31 14.29
C ASP A 60 -5.06 -0.80 14.44
N GLN A 61 -4.62 -0.01 13.46
CA GLN A 61 -3.29 0.60 13.36
C GLN A 61 -2.12 -0.39 13.16
N LYS A 62 -2.41 -1.67 12.91
CA LYS A 62 -1.40 -2.72 12.69
C LYS A 62 -1.46 -3.26 11.27
N LEU A 63 -0.30 -3.45 10.65
CA LEU A 63 -0.17 -4.00 9.30
C LEU A 63 -0.71 -5.45 9.28
N GLU A 64 -1.81 -5.67 8.56
CA GLU A 64 -2.45 -6.99 8.46
C GLU A 64 -2.06 -7.71 7.16
N LYS A 65 -1.85 -6.96 6.07
CA LYS A 65 -1.37 -7.49 4.79
C LYS A 65 -0.92 -6.37 3.86
N TRP A 66 -0.21 -6.76 2.80
CA TRP A 66 0.05 -5.90 1.65
C TRP A 66 -0.04 -6.68 0.35
N TYR A 67 -0.34 -5.97 -0.73
CA TYR A 67 -0.46 -6.55 -2.06
C TYR A 67 -0.13 -5.50 -3.12
N ARG A 68 0.13 -5.98 -4.33
CA ARG A 68 0.44 -5.14 -5.49
C ARG A 68 -0.74 -5.16 -6.44
N GLU A 69 -1.13 -3.99 -6.93
CA GLU A 69 -2.07 -3.83 -8.03
C GLU A 69 -1.35 -3.27 -9.25
N LEU A 70 -1.70 -3.81 -10.42
CA LEU A 70 -1.24 -3.29 -11.70
C LEU A 70 -2.37 -2.43 -12.27
N LEU A 71 -2.03 -1.24 -12.79
CA LEU A 71 -2.97 -0.51 -13.63
C LEU A 71 -3.33 -1.38 -14.84
N PRO A 72 -4.62 -1.49 -15.17
CA PRO A 72 -5.02 -2.10 -16.43
C PRO A 72 -4.27 -1.38 -17.56
N HIS A 73 -3.47 -2.13 -18.31
CA HIS A 73 -3.04 -1.68 -19.63
C HIS A 73 -4.23 -1.90 -20.54
N ASP A 74 -5.20 -0.98 -20.49
CA ASP A 74 -6.19 -0.93 -21.55
C ASP A 74 -5.42 -0.71 -22.84
N LYS A 75 -5.44 -1.73 -23.70
CA LYS A 75 -5.16 -1.55 -25.11
C LYS A 75 -6.10 -0.44 -25.55
N ILE A 76 -5.56 0.76 -25.74
CA ILE A 76 -6.22 1.79 -26.52
C ILE A 76 -6.22 1.23 -27.95
N GLU A 77 -7.14 0.33 -28.26
CA GLU A 77 -7.54 0.09 -29.64
C GLU A 77 -8.27 1.35 -30.07
N VAL A 78 -7.52 2.18 -30.77
CA VAL A 78 -8.01 3.37 -31.47
C VAL A 78 -9.02 2.86 -32.50
N ASN A 79 -10.30 3.17 -32.28
CA ASN A 79 -11.31 3.10 -33.35
C ASN A 79 -11.22 4.35 -34.22
#